data_AF-A0A9E5A6J0-F1
#
_entry.id   AF-A0A9E5A6J0-F1
#
_cell.length_a   1.000
_cell.length_b   1.000
_cell.length_c   1.000
_cell.angle_alpha   90.00
_cell.angle_beta   90.00
_cell.angle_gamma   90.00
#
_symmetry.space_group_name_H-M   'P 1'
#
loop_
_entity.id
_entity.type
_entity.pdbx_description
1 polymer ?
#
loop_
_entity_poly.entity_id
_entity_poly.type
_entity_poly.pdbx_seq_one_letter_code
_entity_poly.pdbx_strand_id
1 'polypeptide(L)' 'MKVEFTVEEVWQMMQTVTDALLEADLDKKDRAALRSWRSGALKLHSHEMKGLTEKVNSELQRSHTRSEATPIKKPDWMS' A
#
# COMPACT_ATOMS: atom_id res chain seq x y z
N MET A 1 -7.11 -17.89 -9.46
CA MET A 1 -6.04 -17.00 -9.93
C MET A 1 -5.31 -16.48 -8.70
N LYS A 2 -3.99 -16.63 -8.60
CA LYS A 2 -3.23 -16.13 -7.45
C LYS A 2 -2.95 -14.65 -7.68
N VAL A 3 -3.67 -13.76 -6.99
CA VAL A 3 -3.46 -12.31 -7.11
C VAL A 3 -2.42 -11.93 -6.06
N GLU A 4 -1.21 -11.62 -6.51
CA GLU A 4 -0.10 -11.19 -5.64
C GLU A 4 0.62 -10.04 -6.31
N PHE A 5 0.92 -9.00 -5.55
CA PHE A 5 1.77 -7.92 -5.97
C PHE A 5 3.24 -8.32 -5.86
N THR A 6 4.00 -7.91 -6.86
CA THR A 6 5.46 -7.90 -6.87
C THR A 6 6.00 -6.81 -5.95
N VAL A 7 7.29 -6.90 -5.60
CA VAL A 7 7.93 -5.90 -4.74
C VAL A 7 7.99 -4.54 -5.45
N GLU A 8 8.19 -4.56 -6.76
CA GLU A 8 8.22 -3.39 -7.64
C GLU A 8 6.87 -2.66 -7.68
N GLU A 9 5.75 -3.40 -7.77
CA GLU A 9 4.42 -2.82 -7.77
C GLU A 9 4.10 -2.17 -6.42
N VAL A 10 4.39 -2.85 -5.31
CA VAL A 10 4.16 -2.26 -3.97
C VAL A 10 5.09 -1.06 -3.75
N TRP A 11 6.33 -1.11 -4.25
CA TRP A 11 7.24 0.03 -4.18
C TRP A 11 6.69 1.23 -4.94
N GLN A 12 6.21 1.05 -6.18
CA GLN A 12 5.58 2.11 -6.96
C GLN A 12 4.34 2.69 -6.26
N MET A 13 3.46 1.84 -5.73
CA MET A 13 2.31 2.29 -4.93
C MET A 13 2.74 3.19 -3.77
N MET A 14 3.79 2.79 -3.06
CA MET A 14 4.32 3.59 -1.95
C MET A 14 4.97 4.88 -2.41
N GLN A 15 5.66 4.91 -3.56
CA GLN A 15 6.18 6.16 -4.13
C GLN A 15 5.03 7.15 -4.33
N THR A 16 3.95 6.73 -5.00
CA THR A 16 2.78 7.59 -5.25
C THR A 16 2.16 8.13 -3.96
N VAL A 17 2.00 7.28 -2.93
CA VAL A 17 1.49 7.73 -1.63
C VAL A 17 2.43 8.75 -0.99
N THR A 18 3.74 8.50 -1.00
CA THR A 18 4.70 9.45 -0.41
C THR A 18 4.82 10.75 -1.17
N ASP A 19 4.68 10.73 -2.50
CA ASP A 19 4.69 11.94 -3.31
C ASP A 19 3.49 12.83 -2.95
N ALA A 20 2.29 12.25 -2.87
CA ALA A 20 1.10 12.96 -2.43
C ALA A 20 1.23 13.54 -1.02
N LEU A 21 1.85 12.80 -0.09
CA LEU A 21 2.11 13.29 1.27
C LEU A 21 3.14 14.44 1.30
N LEU A 22 4.16 14.41 0.43
CA LEU A 22 5.16 15.48 0.35
C LEU A 22 4.59 16.79 -0.21
N GLU A 23 3.60 16.68 -1.10
CA GLU A 23 2.84 17.81 -1.65
C GLU A 23 1.82 18.40 -0.65
N ALA A 24 1.42 17.62 0.37
CA ALA A 24 0.57 18.11 1.43
C ALA A 24 1.28 19.17 2.31
N ASP A 25 0.48 19.95 3.04
CA ASP A 25 0.98 20.94 3.98
C ASP A 25 1.45 20.28 5.29
N LEU A 26 2.62 19.65 5.20
CA LEU A 26 3.35 19.08 6.33
C LEU A 26 4.32 20.12 6.92
N ASP A 27 4.50 20.08 8.24
CA ASP A 27 5.57 20.82 8.89
C ASP A 27 6.94 20.39 8.32
N LYS A 28 7.92 21.30 8.36
CA LYS A 28 9.27 21.07 7.86
C LYS A 28 9.90 19.82 8.48
N LYS A 29 9.63 19.57 9.76
CA LYS A 29 10.13 18.39 10.48
C LYS A 29 9.56 17.10 9.89
N ASP A 30 8.25 17.06 9.67
CA ASP A 30 7.57 15.87 9.16
C ASP A 30 7.95 15.60 7.70
N ARG A 31 8.07 16.66 6.89
CA ARG A 31 8.56 16.55 5.52
C ARG A 31 10.00 16.02 5.45
N ALA A 32 10.87 16.45 6.37
CA ALA A 32 12.24 15.94 6.46
C ALA A 32 12.29 14.47 6.90
N ALA A 33 11.48 14.10 7.90
CA ALA A 33 11.34 12.72 8.34
C ALA A 33 10.85 11.81 7.22
N LEU A 34 9.84 12.23 6.45
CA LEU A 34 9.30 11.48 5.32
C LEU A 34 10.35 11.26 4.22
N ARG A 35 11.15 12.28 3.90
CA ARG A 35 12.26 12.16 2.92
C ARG A 35 13.35 11.20 3.41
N SER A 36 13.72 11.29 4.69
CA SER A 36 14.71 10.39 5.29
C SER A 36 14.21 8.93 5.31
N TRP A 37 12.93 8.74 5.60
CA TRP A 37 12.33 7.41 5.55
C TRP A 37 12.30 6.87 4.12
N ARG A 38 11.93 7.71 3.14
CA ARG A 38 11.91 7.35 1.72
C ARG A 38 13.28 6.91 1.20
N SER A 39 14.34 7.62 1.58
CA SER A 39 15.70 7.30 1.14
C SER A 39 16.31 6.08 1.86
N GLY A 40 15.82 5.73 3.05
CA GLY A 40 16.29 4.60 3.85
C GLY A 40 15.50 3.33 3.59
N ALA A 41 14.25 3.29 4.08
CA ALA A 41 13.43 2.09 4.18
C ALA A 41 12.73 1.71 2.87
N LEU A 42 12.44 2.70 2.01
CA LEU A 42 11.69 2.52 0.75
C LEU A 42 12.59 2.11 -0.44
N LYS A 43 13.65 1.36 -0.19
CA LYS A 43 14.49 0.80 -1.26
C LYS A 43 13.88 -0.52 -1.74
N LEU A 44 13.90 -0.74 -3.05
CA LEU A 44 13.29 -1.89 -3.71
C LEU A 44 13.68 -3.25 -3.08
N HIS A 45 14.95 -3.40 -2.67
CA HIS A 45 15.48 -4.64 -2.10
C HIS A 45 15.73 -4.55 -0.59
N SER A 46 15.15 -3.58 0.11
CA SER A 46 15.26 -3.50 1.56
C SER A 46 14.45 -4.61 2.24
N HIS A 47 14.85 -4.98 3.46
CA HIS A 47 14.10 -5.96 4.24
C HIS A 47 12.71 -5.44 4.59
N GLU A 48 12.61 -4.14 4.84
CA GLU A 48 11.39 -3.40 5.13
C GLU A 48 10.41 -3.48 3.96
N MET A 49 10.89 -3.31 2.73
CA MET A 49 10.06 -3.39 1.53
C MET A 49 9.54 -4.81 1.30
N LYS A 50 10.38 -5.82 1.52
CA LYS A 50 9.96 -7.23 1.46
C LYS A 50 8.86 -7.52 2.48
N GLY A 51 9.04 -7.11 3.74
CA GLY A 51 8.02 -7.29 4.78
C GLY A 51 6.73 -6.52 4.49
N LEU A 52 6.83 -5.34 3.89
CA LEU A 52 5.66 -4.57 3.45
C LEU A 52 4.91 -5.31 2.33
N THR A 53 5.61 -5.83 1.33
CA THR A 53 5.00 -6.62 0.25
C THR A 53 4.29 -7.86 0.78
N GLU A 54 4.91 -8.60 1.70
CA GLU A 54 4.28 -9.77 2.35
C GLU A 54 3.00 -9.37 3.08
N LYS A 55 3.02 -8.25 3.81
CA LYS A 55 1.83 -7.74 4.51
C LYS A 55 0.72 -7.31 3.55
N VAL A 56 1.06 -6.56 2.49
CA VAL A 56 0.09 -6.10 1.48
C VAL A 56 -0.58 -7.30 0.81
N ASN A 57 0.20 -8.32 0.44
CA ASN A 57 -0.35 -9.54 -0.15
C ASN A 57 -1.22 -10.33 0.83
N SER A 58 -0.88 -10.35 2.12
CA SER A 58 -1.73 -10.97 3.15
C SER A 58 -3.09 -10.26 3.27
N GLU A 59 -3.11 -8.92 3.26
CA GLU A 59 -4.35 -8.15 3.30
C GLU A 59 -5.17 -8.29 2.01
N LEU A 60 -4.50 -8.36 0.85
CA LEU A 60 -5.15 -8.63 -0.42
C LEU A 60 -5.87 -9.97 -0.40
N GLN A 61 -5.21 -11.02 0.08
CA GLN A 61 -5.80 -12.34 0.22
C GLN A 61 -7.00 -12.33 1.19
N ARG A 62 -6.89 -11.63 2.32
CA ARG A 62 -8.01 -11.46 3.27
C ARG A 62 -9.20 -10.75 2.62
N SER A 63 -8.94 -9.68 1.87
CA SER A 63 -9.97 -8.92 1.15
C SER A 63 -10.66 -9.78 0.09
N HIS A 64 -9.88 -10.54 -0.68
CA HIS A 64 -10.39 -11.47 -1.68
C HIS A 64 -11.30 -12.52 -1.05
N THR A 65 -10.85 -13.20 0.00
CA THR A 65 -11.64 -14.21 0.72
C THR A 65 -12.93 -13.62 1.29
N ARG A 66 -12.90 -12.39 1.82
CA ARG A 66 -14.13 -11.70 2.27
C ARG A 66 -15.08 -11.41 1.10
N SER A 67 -14.55 -10.98 -0.03
CA SER A 67 -15.36 -10.71 -1.22
C SER A 67 -16.02 -12.00 -1.75
N GLU A 68 -15.30 -13.12 -1.78
CA GLU A 68 -15.85 -14.43 -2.15
C GLU A 68 -16.90 -14.92 -1.16
N ALA A 69 -16.71 -14.68 0.14
CA ALA A 69 -17.67 -15.03 1.18
C ALA A 69 -18.96 -14.18 1.13
N THR A 70 -18.98 -13.08 0.35
CA THR A 70 -20.13 -12.18 0.25
C THR A 70 -20.72 -12.18 -1.18
N PRO A 71 -21.37 -13.28 -1.63
CA PRO A 71 -21.91 -13.37 -2.99
C PRO A 71 -23.12 -12.46 -3.25
N ILE A 72 -23.72 -11.87 -2.21
CA ILE A 72 -24.90 -11.00 -2.34
C ILE A 72 -24.53 -9.57 -1.92
N LYS A 73 -23.98 -8.80 -2.85
CA LYS A 73 -24.02 -7.34 -2.78
C LYS A 73 -25.29 -6.88 -3.50
N LYS A 74 -26.35 -6.57 -2.74
CA LYS A 74 -27.45 -5.78 -3.29
C LYS A 74 -26.86 -4.45 -3.77
N PRO A 75 -27.18 -3.99 -4.97
CA PRO A 75 -26.67 -2.70 -5.43
C PRO A 75 -27.13 -1.58 -4.52
N ASP A 76 -26.25 -0.62 -4.24
CA ASP A 76 -26.48 0.47 -3.28
C ASP A 76 -27.66 1.40 -3.68
N TRP A 77 -28.22 1.23 -4.89
CA TRP A 77 -29.38 1.94 -5.41
C TRP A 77 -30.73 1.22 -5.19
N MET A 78 -30.74 0.07 -4.51
CA MET A 78 -31.95 -0.68 -4.14
C MET A 78 -32.44 -0.40 -2.71
N SER A 79 -31.96 0.66 -2.07
CA SER A 79 -32.49 1.14 -0.76
C SER A 79 -33.42 2.33 -0.91
#